data_AF-A0A1Q6UEW9-F1
#
_entry.id   AF-A0A1Q6UEW9-F1
#
_cell.length_a   1.000
_cell.length_b   1.000
_cell.length_c   1.000
_cell.angle_alpha   90.00
_cell.angle_beta   90.00
_cell.angle_gamma   90.00
#
_symmetry.space_group_name_H-M   'P 1'
#
loop_
_entity.id
_entity.type
_entity.pdbx_description
1 polymer ?
#
loop_
_entity_poly.entity_id
_entity_poly.type
_entity_poly.pdbx_seq_one_letter_code
_entity_poly.pdbx_strand_id
1 'polypeptide(L)'
;MSQINLMQKLIDIIAVRVFEMIRLGEVKRHQGGKTQSWQIETAAGETVENAKHLEPFGFTSQAPVGSETLIFNVQGSRINNVVLNIGNRELRFQELKDGEVAMYDTSGNLLHFKNGGIIDFKAADTMKQTAQTINISGSAAVNVNTKSAAVSTDSLTVKAKTASIDADTTTVKAKTATVDAETTTVNGKVNLAGGGQPVARLGDTVEVDPNTHKGTITGGSTEVTAG
;
A
#
# COMPACT_ATOMS: atom_id res chain seq x y z
N MET A 1 -69.62 11.73 -20.16
CA MET A 1 -68.62 10.94 -20.91
C MET A 1 -67.36 11.75 -21.26
N SER A 2 -67.45 12.98 -21.77
CA SER A 2 -66.28 13.80 -22.16
C SER A 2 -65.29 14.12 -21.01
N GLN A 3 -65.79 14.52 -19.82
CA GLN A 3 -64.92 14.89 -18.70
C GLN A 3 -64.18 13.70 -18.05
N ILE A 4 -64.78 12.51 -18.04
CA ILE A 4 -64.15 11.29 -17.53
C ILE A 4 -62.98 10.88 -18.43
N ASN A 5 -63.15 10.96 -19.75
CA ASN A 5 -62.07 10.66 -20.71
C ASN A 5 -60.93 11.68 -20.64
N LEU A 6 -61.21 12.94 -20.29
CA LEU A 6 -60.18 13.96 -20.08
C LEU A 6 -59.37 13.68 -18.80
N MET A 7 -60.05 13.37 -17.69
CA MET A 7 -59.36 13.00 -16.45
C MET A 7 -58.52 11.73 -16.62
N GLN A 8 -59.03 10.73 -17.33
CA GLN A 8 -58.26 9.51 -17.61
C GLN A 8 -56.96 9.82 -18.36
N LYS A 9 -57.02 10.63 -19.43
CA LYS A 9 -55.82 11.02 -20.18
C LYS A 9 -54.80 11.78 -19.32
N LEU A 10 -55.26 12.66 -18.44
CA LEU A 10 -54.38 13.40 -17.53
C LEU A 10 -53.71 12.46 -16.52
N ILE A 11 -54.46 11.50 -15.98
CA ILE A 11 -53.95 10.47 -15.08
C ILE A 11 -52.92 9.59 -15.80
N ASP A 12 -53.20 9.15 -17.03
CA ASP A 12 -52.29 8.29 -17.79
C ASP A 12 -50.94 8.98 -18.04
N ILE A 13 -50.94 10.27 -18.39
CA ILE A 13 -49.71 11.05 -18.60
C ILE A 13 -48.89 11.15 -17.31
N ILE A 14 -49.54 11.40 -16.17
CA ILE A 14 -48.86 11.48 -14.87
C ILE A 14 -48.36 10.09 -14.46
N ALA A 15 -49.17 9.05 -14.63
CA ALA A 15 -48.81 7.68 -14.31
C ALA A 15 -47.55 7.25 -15.07
N VAL A 16 -47.49 7.52 -16.38
CA VAL A 16 -46.28 7.24 -17.18
C VAL A 16 -45.06 7.97 -16.61
N ARG A 17 -45.16 9.25 -16.26
CA ARG A 17 -44.03 9.99 -15.68
C ARG A 17 -43.59 9.44 -14.32
N VAL A 18 -44.54 8.98 -13.50
CA VAL A 18 -44.27 8.39 -12.19
C VAL A 18 -43.60 7.02 -12.35
N PHE A 19 -44.12 6.16 -13.22
CA PHE A 19 -43.53 4.83 -13.46
C PHE A 19 -42.15 4.91 -14.10
N GLU A 20 -41.90 5.90 -14.95
CA GLU A 20 -40.62 6.12 -15.59
C GLU A 20 -39.62 6.87 -14.70
N MET A 21 -40.01 7.35 -13.52
CA MET A 21 -39.13 8.18 -12.69
C MET A 21 -37.89 7.42 -12.23
N ILE A 22 -38.02 6.13 -11.95
CA ILE A 22 -36.95 5.28 -11.45
C ILE A 22 -36.92 3.99 -12.26
N ARG A 23 -35.74 3.63 -12.79
CA ARG A 23 -35.53 2.41 -13.58
C ARG A 23 -34.29 1.68 -13.11
N LEU A 24 -34.30 0.35 -13.18
CA LEU A 24 -33.09 -0.46 -13.03
C LEU A 24 -32.43 -0.65 -14.39
N GLY A 25 -31.10 -0.70 -14.39
CA GLY A 25 -30.34 -0.99 -15.60
C GLY A 25 -28.94 -1.51 -15.32
N GLU A 26 -28.31 -1.95 -16.40
CA GLU A 26 -26.96 -2.50 -16.44
C GLU A 26 -26.05 -1.58 -17.26
N VAL A 27 -24.87 -1.28 -16.73
CA VAL A 27 -23.85 -0.46 -17.38
C VAL A 27 -23.23 -1.22 -18.54
N LYS A 28 -23.36 -0.66 -19.76
CA LYS A 28 -22.78 -1.22 -20.99
C LYS A 28 -21.50 -0.53 -21.43
N ARG A 29 -21.36 0.77 -21.14
CA ARG A 29 -20.19 1.55 -21.57
C ARG A 29 -19.94 2.78 -20.70
N HIS A 30 -18.67 3.06 -20.44
CA HIS A 30 -18.22 4.33 -19.87
C HIS A 30 -18.08 5.40 -20.97
N GLN A 31 -18.58 6.62 -20.72
CA GLN A 31 -18.53 7.73 -21.70
C GLN A 31 -17.67 8.92 -21.27
N GLY A 32 -17.20 8.96 -20.01
CA GLY A 32 -16.29 9.98 -19.51
C GLY A 32 -16.92 11.37 -19.31
N GLY A 33 -16.09 12.41 -19.27
CA GLY A 33 -16.48 13.81 -19.07
C GLY A 33 -16.15 14.36 -17.68
N LYS A 34 -16.34 15.68 -17.48
CA LYS A 34 -16.13 16.36 -16.18
C LYS A 34 -17.08 15.84 -15.09
N THR A 35 -18.32 15.56 -15.50
CA THR A 35 -19.24 14.71 -14.76
C THR A 35 -19.24 13.38 -15.49
N GLN A 36 -18.88 12.33 -14.79
CA GLN A 36 -18.84 10.98 -15.34
C GLN A 36 -20.19 10.62 -15.94
N SER A 37 -20.22 9.99 -17.11
CA SER A 37 -21.46 9.47 -17.71
C SER A 37 -21.32 8.06 -18.25
N TRP A 38 -22.48 7.41 -18.38
CA TRP A 38 -22.59 6.00 -18.71
C TRP A 38 -23.63 5.76 -19.80
N GLN A 39 -23.41 4.69 -20.56
CA GLN A 39 -24.44 4.04 -21.36
C GLN A 39 -25.03 2.90 -20.53
N ILE A 40 -26.35 2.89 -20.39
CA ILE A 40 -27.06 1.91 -19.58
C ILE A 40 -28.13 1.23 -20.43
N GLU A 41 -28.23 -0.08 -20.31
CA GLU A 41 -29.37 -0.83 -20.81
C GLU A 41 -30.37 -1.05 -19.67
N THR A 42 -31.60 -0.59 -19.84
CA THR A 42 -32.66 -0.82 -18.85
C THR A 42 -33.12 -2.28 -18.89
N ALA A 43 -33.80 -2.73 -17.83
CA ALA A 43 -34.42 -4.06 -17.81
C ALA A 43 -35.44 -4.31 -18.95
N ALA A 44 -35.95 -3.25 -19.58
CA ALA A 44 -36.85 -3.31 -20.74
C ALA A 44 -36.11 -3.34 -22.10
N GLY A 45 -34.77 -3.38 -22.11
CA GLY A 45 -33.96 -3.37 -23.33
C GLY A 45 -33.76 -2.00 -23.97
N GLU A 46 -34.15 -0.91 -23.31
CA GLU A 46 -33.87 0.46 -23.78
C GLU A 46 -32.44 0.87 -23.44
N THR A 47 -31.75 1.44 -24.43
CA THR A 47 -30.45 2.10 -24.23
C THR A 47 -30.63 3.55 -23.79
N VAL A 48 -30.12 3.87 -22.61
CA VAL A 48 -29.99 5.23 -22.09
C VAL A 48 -28.57 5.70 -22.31
N GLU A 49 -28.43 6.74 -23.13
CA GLU A 49 -27.15 7.36 -23.46
C GLU A 49 -26.85 8.53 -22.50
N ASN A 50 -25.56 8.79 -22.26
CA ASN A 50 -25.07 9.95 -21.51
C ASN A 50 -25.69 10.13 -20.10
N ALA A 51 -25.95 9.02 -19.42
CA ALA A 51 -26.53 9.03 -18.10
C ALA A 51 -25.55 9.55 -17.05
N LYS A 52 -25.90 10.66 -16.38
CA LYS A 52 -24.95 11.39 -15.53
C LYS A 52 -24.75 10.68 -14.19
N HIS A 53 -23.52 10.49 -13.76
CA HIS A 53 -23.18 9.96 -12.44
C HIS A 53 -22.62 11.08 -11.58
N LEU A 54 -23.36 11.43 -10.53
CA LEU A 54 -22.92 12.39 -9.53
C LEU A 54 -22.29 11.62 -8.37
N GLU A 55 -20.96 11.60 -8.34
CA GLU A 55 -20.19 10.88 -7.32
C GLU A 55 -20.02 11.74 -6.05
N PRO A 56 -20.00 11.12 -4.86
CA PRO A 56 -19.68 11.85 -3.63
C PRO A 56 -18.23 12.36 -3.68
N PHE A 57 -18.00 13.56 -3.16
CA PHE A 57 -16.67 14.17 -3.14
C PHE A 57 -15.64 13.27 -2.44
N GLY A 58 -14.47 13.11 -3.05
CA GLY A 58 -13.39 12.27 -2.52
C GLY A 58 -13.49 10.78 -2.90
N PHE A 59 -14.57 10.35 -3.54
CA PHE A 59 -14.72 9.00 -4.08
C PHE A 59 -15.04 9.06 -5.57
N THR A 60 -14.28 8.32 -6.36
CA THR A 60 -14.58 8.12 -7.78
C THR A 60 -14.25 6.70 -8.17
N SER A 61 -15.09 6.10 -9.00
CA SER A 61 -14.88 4.72 -9.44
C SER A 61 -15.34 4.54 -10.88
N GLN A 62 -14.64 3.68 -11.60
CA GLN A 62 -15.07 3.21 -12.91
C GLN A 62 -15.49 1.76 -12.77
N ALA A 63 -16.76 1.55 -12.43
CA ALA A 63 -17.32 0.20 -12.32
C ALA A 63 -17.18 -0.54 -13.66
N PRO A 64 -16.91 -1.86 -13.64
CA PRO A 64 -16.80 -2.64 -14.86
C PRO A 64 -18.16 -2.75 -15.58
N VAL A 65 -18.09 -3.02 -16.88
CA VAL A 65 -19.29 -3.36 -17.68
C VAL A 65 -20.00 -4.57 -17.04
N GLY A 66 -21.33 -4.56 -17.07
CA GLY A 66 -22.14 -5.55 -16.35
C GLY A 66 -22.53 -5.14 -14.93
N SER A 67 -22.04 -3.99 -14.44
CA SER A 67 -22.48 -3.46 -13.15
C SER A 67 -23.91 -2.94 -13.24
N GLU A 68 -24.67 -3.10 -12.16
CA GLU A 68 -26.06 -2.68 -12.05
C GLU A 68 -26.16 -1.29 -11.43
N THR A 69 -27.17 -0.53 -11.82
CA THR A 69 -27.43 0.81 -11.29
C THR A 69 -28.92 1.14 -11.28
N LEU A 70 -29.26 2.14 -10.48
CA LEU A 70 -30.55 2.81 -10.57
C LEU A 70 -30.43 4.03 -11.48
N ILE A 71 -31.41 4.25 -12.34
CA ILE A 71 -31.56 5.45 -13.17
C ILE A 71 -32.69 6.28 -12.57
N PHE A 72 -32.39 7.51 -12.23
CA PHE A 72 -33.33 8.52 -11.77
C PHE A 72 -33.59 9.53 -12.90
N ASN A 73 -34.78 9.48 -13.48
CA ASN A 73 -35.25 10.41 -14.49
C ASN A 73 -35.82 11.66 -13.79
N VAL A 74 -35.04 12.74 -13.75
CA VAL A 74 -35.42 14.00 -13.12
C VAL A 74 -36.69 14.53 -13.80
N GLN A 75 -37.73 14.83 -13.01
CA GLN A 75 -39.06 15.25 -13.48
C GLN A 75 -39.77 14.24 -14.40
N GLY A 76 -39.37 12.95 -14.35
CA GLY A 76 -39.91 11.90 -15.22
C GLY A 76 -39.48 12.02 -16.68
N SER A 77 -38.42 12.76 -16.98
CA SER A 77 -37.86 12.90 -18.33
C SER A 77 -36.77 11.85 -18.60
N ARG A 78 -36.92 11.05 -19.66
CA ARG A 78 -35.88 10.09 -20.08
C ARG A 78 -34.58 10.75 -20.54
N ILE A 79 -34.63 12.03 -20.91
CA ILE A 79 -33.46 12.79 -21.39
C ILE A 79 -32.65 13.34 -20.20
N ASN A 80 -33.31 13.72 -19.11
CA ASN A 80 -32.66 14.29 -17.94
C ASN A 80 -32.51 13.20 -16.87
N ASN A 81 -31.54 12.32 -17.07
CA ASN A 81 -31.36 11.15 -16.23
C ASN A 81 -30.02 11.19 -15.48
N VAL A 82 -30.06 10.72 -14.24
CA VAL A 82 -28.91 10.62 -13.32
C VAL A 82 -28.87 9.19 -12.81
N VAL A 83 -27.68 8.62 -12.71
CA VAL A 83 -27.48 7.27 -12.22
C VAL A 83 -27.08 7.34 -10.75
N LEU A 84 -27.69 6.47 -9.96
CA LEU A 84 -27.50 6.41 -8.52
C LEU A 84 -26.93 5.05 -8.17
N ASN A 85 -25.75 5.05 -7.56
CA ASN A 85 -25.03 3.88 -7.06
C ASN A 85 -24.82 2.78 -8.11
N ILE A 86 -23.58 2.58 -8.52
CA ILE A 86 -23.21 1.53 -9.46
C ILE A 86 -22.57 0.38 -8.68
N GLY A 87 -23.27 -0.76 -8.61
CA GLY A 87 -22.83 -1.94 -7.88
C GLY A 87 -22.63 -3.14 -8.80
N ASN A 88 -21.64 -3.97 -8.51
CA ASN A 88 -21.44 -5.24 -9.20
C ASN A 88 -21.62 -6.40 -8.21
N ARG A 89 -22.57 -7.29 -8.48
CA ARG A 89 -22.90 -8.40 -7.58
C ARG A 89 -21.81 -9.47 -7.52
N GLU A 90 -21.13 -9.71 -8.64
CA GLU A 90 -20.08 -10.72 -8.76
C GLU A 90 -18.81 -10.30 -8.03
N LEU A 91 -18.50 -8.99 -8.08
CA LEU A 91 -17.31 -8.42 -7.45
C LEU A 91 -17.57 -7.92 -6.02
N ARG A 92 -18.81 -8.00 -5.53
CA ARG A 92 -19.15 -7.51 -4.18
C ARG A 92 -18.31 -8.25 -3.15
N PHE A 93 -17.54 -7.51 -2.36
CA PHE A 93 -16.84 -8.07 -1.21
C PHE A 93 -17.86 -8.50 -0.14
N GLN A 94 -17.89 -9.80 0.19
CA GLN A 94 -18.92 -10.39 1.05
C GLN A 94 -18.43 -10.68 2.48
N GLU A 95 -17.12 -10.64 2.74
CA GLU A 95 -16.52 -10.99 4.02
C GLU A 95 -16.56 -9.85 5.05
N LEU A 96 -17.68 -9.11 5.09
CA LEU A 96 -17.91 -8.04 6.06
C LEU A 96 -18.75 -8.54 7.23
N LYS A 97 -18.24 -8.35 8.45
CA LYS A 97 -19.08 -8.46 9.66
C LYS A 97 -19.85 -7.16 9.88
N ASP A 98 -20.81 -7.20 10.79
CA ASP A 98 -21.58 -6.03 11.16
C ASP A 98 -20.65 -4.89 11.64
N GLY A 99 -20.89 -3.68 11.14
CA GLY A 99 -20.06 -2.49 11.39
C GLY A 99 -18.76 -2.37 10.58
N GLU A 100 -18.37 -3.37 9.79
CA GLU A 100 -17.14 -3.32 8.99
C GLU A 100 -17.34 -2.61 7.65
N VAL A 101 -16.27 -2.00 7.12
CA VAL A 101 -16.28 -1.28 5.84
C VAL A 101 -15.07 -1.70 5.01
N ALA A 102 -15.26 -1.87 3.71
CA ALA A 102 -14.15 -2.17 2.79
C ALA A 102 -14.24 -1.38 1.49
N MET A 103 -13.06 -1.09 0.92
CA MET A 103 -12.86 -0.61 -0.44
C MET A 103 -12.07 -1.66 -1.21
N TYR A 104 -12.52 -1.99 -2.43
CA TYR A 104 -11.94 -3.06 -3.23
C TYR A 104 -12.04 -2.76 -4.72
N ASP A 105 -11.26 -3.47 -5.53
CA ASP A 105 -11.29 -3.38 -6.99
C ASP A 105 -11.25 -4.76 -7.69
N THR A 106 -11.31 -4.75 -9.01
CA THR A 106 -11.25 -5.97 -9.85
C THR A 106 -9.89 -6.68 -9.82
N SER A 107 -8.85 -6.03 -9.32
CA SER A 107 -7.48 -6.58 -9.28
C SER A 107 -7.20 -7.30 -7.96
N GLY A 108 -8.17 -7.30 -7.02
CA GLY A 108 -8.04 -7.93 -5.71
C GLY A 108 -7.34 -7.06 -4.67
N ASN A 109 -7.23 -5.75 -4.91
CA ASN A 109 -6.78 -4.80 -3.89
C ASN A 109 -7.90 -4.60 -2.85
N LEU A 110 -7.53 -4.42 -1.58
CA LEU A 110 -8.46 -4.33 -0.48
C LEU A 110 -7.96 -3.35 0.59
N LEU A 111 -8.83 -2.46 1.02
CA LEU A 111 -8.69 -1.70 2.26
C LEU A 111 -9.90 -2.02 3.15
N HIS A 112 -9.71 -2.79 4.22
CA HIS A 112 -10.77 -3.30 5.08
C HIS A 112 -10.60 -2.81 6.52
N PHE A 113 -11.58 -2.06 7.00
CA PHE A 113 -11.72 -1.64 8.39
C PHE A 113 -12.53 -2.70 9.13
N LYS A 114 -11.85 -3.43 10.02
CA LYS A 114 -12.39 -4.58 10.76
C LYS A 114 -12.68 -4.20 12.20
N ASN A 115 -13.58 -4.95 12.81
CA ASN A 115 -13.86 -4.82 14.24
C ASN A 115 -12.61 -5.09 15.09
N GLY A 116 -12.50 -4.41 16.23
CA GLY A 116 -11.32 -4.50 17.11
C GLY A 116 -10.16 -3.57 16.74
N GLY A 117 -10.39 -2.58 15.87
CA GLY A 117 -9.38 -1.56 15.53
C GLY A 117 -8.32 -2.07 14.55
N ILE A 118 -8.67 -3.02 13.69
CA ILE A 118 -7.76 -3.63 12.72
C ILE A 118 -8.03 -3.02 11.34
N ILE A 119 -6.98 -2.58 10.67
CA ILE A 119 -7.05 -2.11 9.28
C ILE A 119 -6.18 -3.06 8.45
N ASP A 120 -6.80 -3.72 7.48
CA ASP A 120 -6.11 -4.57 6.51
C ASP A 120 -5.95 -3.80 5.20
N PHE A 121 -4.70 -3.51 4.83
CA PHE A 121 -4.37 -2.82 3.59
C PHE A 121 -3.55 -3.73 2.69
N LYS A 122 -4.23 -4.32 1.71
CA LYS A 122 -3.70 -5.34 0.82
C LYS A 122 -3.64 -4.82 -0.61
N ALA A 123 -2.46 -4.93 -1.20
CA ALA A 123 -2.28 -4.86 -2.65
C ALA A 123 -2.03 -6.28 -3.17
N ALA A 124 -2.63 -6.65 -4.31
CA ALA A 124 -2.46 -7.99 -4.87
C ALA A 124 -1.04 -8.24 -5.43
N ASP A 125 -0.37 -7.17 -5.88
CA ASP A 125 0.97 -7.23 -6.47
C ASP A 125 1.91 -6.20 -5.82
N THR A 126 1.70 -4.91 -6.07
CA THR A 126 2.61 -3.85 -5.64
C THR A 126 1.89 -2.77 -4.81
N MET A 127 2.46 -2.42 -3.66
CA MET A 127 2.08 -1.23 -2.87
C MET A 127 3.16 -0.14 -2.98
N LYS A 128 2.79 1.07 -3.38
CA LYS A 128 3.70 2.23 -3.43
C LYS A 128 3.23 3.31 -2.46
N GLN A 129 4.18 3.89 -1.72
CA GLN A 129 3.93 5.04 -0.84
C GLN A 129 4.93 6.15 -1.16
N THR A 130 4.43 7.33 -1.51
CA THR A 130 5.24 8.49 -1.88
C THR A 130 4.72 9.71 -1.13
N ALA A 131 5.58 10.34 -0.34
CA ALA A 131 5.28 11.58 0.36
C ALA A 131 6.59 12.33 0.65
N GLN A 132 6.50 13.62 1.00
CA GLN A 132 7.67 14.37 1.49
C GLN A 132 8.22 13.75 2.79
N THR A 133 7.32 13.29 3.66
CA THR A 133 7.67 12.63 4.93
C THR A 133 6.73 11.45 5.16
N ILE A 134 7.27 10.29 5.53
CA ILE A 134 6.51 9.12 5.97
C ILE A 134 6.91 8.82 7.42
N ASN A 135 5.96 8.90 8.34
CA ASN A 135 6.16 8.56 9.75
C ASN A 135 5.50 7.21 10.04
N ILE A 136 6.26 6.25 10.57
CA ILE A 136 5.77 4.94 10.99
C ILE A 136 6.07 4.79 12.48
N SER A 137 5.03 4.56 13.28
CA SER A 137 5.15 4.39 14.73
C SER A 137 4.23 3.28 15.22
N GLY A 138 4.74 2.46 16.13
CA GLY A 138 4.00 1.43 16.83
C GLY A 138 4.48 1.39 18.28
N SER A 139 3.56 1.25 19.23
CA SER A 139 3.89 1.23 20.66
C SER A 139 4.58 -0.07 21.11
N ALA A 140 4.32 -1.17 20.39
CA ALA A 140 4.91 -2.48 20.67
C ALA A 140 6.05 -2.83 19.69
N ALA A 141 5.80 -2.76 18.39
CA ALA A 141 6.76 -3.15 17.36
C ALA A 141 6.42 -2.59 15.98
N VAL A 142 7.43 -2.58 15.09
CA VAL A 142 7.29 -2.47 13.64
C VAL A 142 7.99 -3.68 13.03
N ASN A 143 7.25 -4.55 12.35
CA ASN A 143 7.77 -5.79 11.77
C ASN A 143 7.86 -5.68 10.25
N VAL A 144 9.02 -6.01 9.67
CA VAL A 144 9.24 -6.03 8.22
C VAL A 144 9.72 -7.43 7.84
N ASN A 145 8.81 -8.25 7.28
CA ASN A 145 9.12 -9.60 6.81
C ASN A 145 9.14 -9.61 5.27
N THR A 146 10.32 -9.72 4.70
CA THR A 146 10.53 -9.69 3.25
C THR A 146 11.74 -10.55 2.87
N LYS A 147 11.77 -11.02 1.63
CA LYS A 147 12.94 -11.69 1.05
C LYS A 147 14.11 -10.72 0.82
N SER A 148 13.82 -9.44 0.60
CA SER A 148 14.82 -8.40 0.35
C SER A 148 14.31 -7.05 0.84
N ALA A 149 15.18 -6.30 1.52
CA ALA A 149 14.93 -4.94 1.97
C ALA A 149 16.10 -4.05 1.49
N ALA A 150 15.78 -2.99 0.77
CA ALA A 150 16.75 -2.01 0.30
C ALA A 150 16.42 -0.63 0.89
N VAL A 151 17.44 0.06 1.40
CA VAL A 151 17.32 1.42 1.91
C VAL A 151 18.31 2.29 1.14
N SER A 152 17.79 3.26 0.38
CA SER A 152 18.58 4.25 -0.34
C SER A 152 18.30 5.62 0.27
N THR A 153 19.31 6.17 0.93
CA THR A 153 19.23 7.43 1.68
C THR A 153 20.63 8.02 1.80
N ASP A 154 20.72 9.34 1.92
CA ASP A 154 21.98 10.02 2.22
C ASP A 154 22.43 9.74 3.67
N SER A 155 21.48 9.50 4.59
CA SER A 155 21.77 9.17 5.98
C SER A 155 20.78 8.16 6.57
N LEU A 156 21.31 7.22 7.36
CA LEU A 156 20.54 6.26 8.13
C LEU A 156 21.00 6.32 9.59
N THR A 157 20.06 6.47 10.52
CA THR A 157 20.33 6.52 11.96
C THR A 157 19.50 5.46 12.68
N VAL A 158 20.14 4.64 13.51
CA VAL A 158 19.46 3.63 14.34
C VAL A 158 19.68 3.98 15.81
N LYS A 159 18.63 4.43 16.49
CA LYS A 159 18.62 4.69 17.94
C LYS A 159 17.88 3.56 18.64
N ALA A 160 18.63 2.55 19.08
CA ALA A 160 18.08 1.39 19.77
C ALA A 160 18.97 1.00 20.94
N LYS A 161 18.39 0.38 21.98
CA LYS A 161 19.15 -0.25 23.07
C LYS A 161 20.00 -1.43 22.56
N THR A 162 19.49 -2.13 21.54
CA THR A 162 20.16 -3.24 20.89
C THR A 162 19.87 -3.18 19.40
N ALA A 163 20.91 -3.29 18.58
CA ALA A 163 20.82 -3.50 17.15
C ALA A 163 21.62 -4.78 16.83
N SER A 164 21.01 -5.71 16.11
CA SER A 164 21.61 -6.99 15.74
C SER A 164 21.43 -7.24 14.25
N ILE A 165 22.44 -7.84 13.64
CA ILE A 165 22.44 -8.28 12.25
C ILE A 165 22.85 -9.74 12.28
N ASP A 166 21.89 -10.63 12.03
CA ASP A 166 22.12 -12.06 11.86
C ASP A 166 22.08 -12.37 10.35
N ALA A 167 23.26 -12.46 9.74
CA ALA A 167 23.43 -12.67 8.32
C ALA A 167 24.72 -13.43 8.03
N ASP A 168 24.70 -14.30 7.02
CA ASP A 168 25.89 -15.05 6.56
C ASP A 168 27.03 -14.12 6.14
N THR A 169 26.72 -12.92 5.64
CA THR A 169 27.70 -11.92 5.23
C THR A 169 27.16 -10.51 5.43
N THR A 170 27.99 -9.65 6.00
CA THR A 170 27.75 -8.20 6.08
C THR A 170 28.92 -7.47 5.43
N THR A 171 28.63 -6.54 4.50
CA THR A 171 29.65 -5.77 3.77
C THR A 171 29.46 -4.27 4.04
N VAL A 172 30.54 -3.60 4.48
CA VAL A 172 30.55 -2.14 4.69
C VAL A 172 31.50 -1.49 3.68
N LYS A 173 30.95 -0.82 2.67
CA LYS A 173 31.72 -0.02 1.70
C LYS A 173 31.64 1.44 2.11
N ALA A 174 32.51 1.85 3.03
CA ALA A 174 32.58 3.22 3.52
C ALA A 174 34.01 3.76 3.42
N LYS A 175 34.15 5.09 3.26
CA LYS A 175 35.46 5.76 3.36
C LYS A 175 36.04 5.63 4.78
N THR A 176 35.18 5.70 5.78
CA THR A 176 35.51 5.52 7.20
C THR A 176 34.40 4.70 7.85
N ALA A 177 34.78 3.71 8.66
CA ALA A 177 33.90 3.00 9.56
C ALA A 177 34.44 3.17 10.98
N THR A 178 33.67 3.80 11.86
CA THR A 178 34.05 4.07 13.25
C THR A 178 33.21 3.22 14.19
N VAL A 179 33.85 2.57 15.16
CA VAL A 179 33.18 1.88 16.26
C VAL A 179 33.57 2.58 17.55
N ASP A 180 32.65 3.37 18.10
CA ASP A 180 32.79 4.01 19.41
C ASP A 180 32.02 3.18 20.43
N ALA A 181 32.68 2.16 20.97
CA ALA A 181 32.10 1.22 21.91
C ALA A 181 33.10 0.95 23.04
N GLU A 182 32.59 0.75 24.26
CA GLU A 182 33.40 0.34 25.41
C GLU A 182 34.13 -0.99 25.14
N THR A 183 33.46 -1.92 24.46
CA THR A 183 34.05 -3.19 24.03
C THR A 183 33.63 -3.53 22.60
N THR A 184 34.55 -4.11 21.84
CA THR A 184 34.30 -4.70 20.51
C THR A 184 34.84 -6.12 20.52
N THR A 185 33.96 -7.11 20.31
CA THR A 185 34.34 -8.53 20.27
C THR A 185 34.26 -9.06 18.85
N VAL A 186 35.33 -9.71 18.37
CA VAL A 186 35.35 -10.42 17.10
C VAL A 186 35.80 -11.85 17.34
N ASN A 187 34.87 -12.80 17.23
CA ASN A 187 35.15 -14.22 17.46
C ASN A 187 35.91 -14.91 16.31
N GLY A 188 36.11 -14.19 15.19
CA GLY A 188 36.78 -14.68 13.99
C GLY A 188 38.06 -13.91 13.66
N LYS A 189 38.65 -14.24 12.50
CA LYS A 189 39.84 -13.54 12.01
C LYS A 189 39.50 -12.10 11.60
N VAL A 190 40.27 -11.13 12.08
CA VAL A 190 40.27 -9.77 11.56
C VAL A 190 41.33 -9.66 10.46
N ASN A 191 40.91 -9.30 9.25
CA ASN A 191 41.82 -9.00 8.15
C ASN A 191 41.92 -7.48 8.00
N LEU A 192 43.06 -6.91 8.39
CA LEU A 192 43.35 -5.50 8.20
C LEU A 192 43.97 -5.30 6.81
N ALA A 193 43.44 -4.37 6.02
CA ALA A 193 44.03 -4.04 4.72
C ALA A 193 45.31 -3.21 4.92
N GLY A 194 46.32 -3.52 4.10
CA GLY A 194 47.67 -2.97 4.20
C GLY A 194 48.64 -4.12 4.44
N GLY A 195 49.48 -4.43 3.45
CA GLY A 195 50.58 -5.39 3.56
C GLY A 195 51.68 -4.92 4.51
N GLY A 196 51.29 -4.43 5.69
CA GLY A 196 52.20 -4.11 6.78
C GLY A 196 52.80 -5.39 7.34
N GLN A 197 54.02 -5.25 7.85
CA GLN A 197 54.66 -6.33 8.60
C GLN A 197 53.77 -6.75 9.77
N PRO A 198 53.86 -8.00 10.24
CA PRO A 198 53.14 -8.46 11.42
C PRO A 198 53.29 -7.44 12.55
N VAL A 199 52.18 -6.87 13.01
CA VAL A 199 52.15 -5.99 14.18
C VAL A 199 51.95 -6.88 15.40
N ALA A 200 52.94 -6.92 16.28
CA ALA A 200 52.80 -7.52 17.59
C ALA A 200 51.75 -6.72 18.38
N ARG A 201 50.75 -7.41 18.92
CA ARG A 201 49.79 -6.80 19.84
C ARG A 201 50.49 -6.59 21.19
N LEU A 202 50.01 -5.65 21.98
CA LEU A 202 50.47 -5.51 23.36
C LEU A 202 50.26 -6.84 24.10
N GLY A 203 51.33 -7.41 24.66
CA GLY A 203 51.32 -8.72 25.32
C GLY A 203 51.80 -9.89 24.45
N ASP A 204 51.96 -9.74 23.13
CA ASP A 204 52.58 -10.77 22.29
C ASP A 204 54.07 -10.92 22.65
N THR A 205 54.58 -12.16 22.63
CA THR A 205 56.02 -12.42 22.83
C THR A 205 56.76 -12.18 21.52
N VAL A 206 57.76 -11.29 21.56
CA VAL A 206 58.59 -10.94 20.42
C VAL A 206 60.04 -11.27 20.74
N GLU A 207 60.64 -12.15 19.94
CA GLU A 207 62.08 -12.42 19.99
C GLU A 207 62.81 -11.46 19.05
N VAL A 208 63.80 -10.74 19.56
CA VAL A 208 64.57 -9.77 18.78
C VAL A 208 66.01 -10.26 18.63
N ASP A 209 66.49 -10.35 17.39
CA ASP A 209 67.89 -10.63 17.13
C ASP A 209 68.76 -9.46 17.65
N PRO A 210 69.71 -9.71 18.57
CA PRO A 210 70.48 -8.66 19.24
C PRO A 210 71.46 -7.92 18.31
N ASN A 211 71.80 -8.48 17.14
CA ASN A 211 72.75 -7.91 16.20
C ASN A 211 72.06 -7.23 15.01
N THR A 212 70.90 -7.73 14.57
CA THR A 212 70.16 -7.19 13.41
C THR A 212 68.94 -6.35 13.81
N HIS A 213 68.56 -6.39 15.09
CA HIS A 213 67.37 -5.71 15.65
C HIS A 213 66.06 -6.05 14.94
N LYS A 214 66.00 -7.22 14.28
CA LYS A 214 64.77 -7.74 13.66
C LYS A 214 64.00 -8.57 14.69
N GLY A 215 62.70 -8.29 14.84
CA GLY A 215 61.81 -9.01 15.73
C GLY A 215 60.95 -10.05 15.00
N THR A 216 60.81 -11.23 15.58
CA THR A 216 59.84 -12.26 15.16
C THR A 216 58.83 -12.46 16.28
N ILE A 217 57.54 -12.51 15.94
CA ILE A 217 56.48 -12.82 16.91
C ILE A 217 56.51 -14.33 17.16
N THR A 218 56.84 -14.74 18.38
CA THR A 218 57.03 -16.14 18.76
C THR A 218 55.87 -16.72 19.58
N GLY A 219 54.94 -15.88 20.03
CA GLY A 219 53.71 -16.32 20.70
C GLY A 219 52.69 -15.18 20.81
N GLY A 220 51.41 -15.49 20.62
CA GLY A 220 50.32 -14.52 20.72
C GLY A 220 49.69 -14.50 22.12
N SER A 221 49.43 -13.31 22.67
CA SER A 221 48.62 -13.16 23.88
C SER A 221 47.16 -13.52 23.64
N THR A 222 46.52 -14.16 24.61
CA THR A 222 45.08 -14.47 24.60
C THR A 222 44.23 -13.27 25.02
N GLU A 223 44.82 -12.31 25.75
CA GLU A 223 44.16 -11.10 26.25
C GLU A 223 45.12 -9.91 26.10
N VAL A 224 44.60 -8.77 25.63
CA VAL A 224 45.37 -7.52 25.53
C VAL A 224 44.69 -6.51 26.46
N THR A 225 45.29 -6.26 27.62
CA THR A 225 44.79 -5.23 28.54
C THR A 225 45.16 -3.86 27.97
N ALA A 226 44.16 -3.02 27.68
CA ALA A 226 44.42 -1.63 27.32
C ALA A 226 45.01 -0.90 28.53
N GLY A 227 46.14 -0.21 28.32
CA GLY A 227 46.70 0.76 29.26
C GLY A 227 46.06 2.13 29.09
#